data_AF-A0AAE1IVR9-F1
#
_entry.id   AF-A0AAE1IVR9-F1
#
_cell.length_a   1.000
_cell.length_b   1.000
_cell.length_c   1.000
_cell.angle_alpha   90.00
_cell.angle_beta   90.00
_cell.angle_gamma   90.00
#
_symmetry.space_group_name_H-M   'P 1'
#
loop_
_entity.id
_entity.type
_entity.pdbx_description
1 polymer ?
#
loop_
_entity_poly.entity_id
_entity_poly.type
_entity_poly.pdbx_seq_one_letter_code
_entity_poly.pdbx_strand_id
1 'polypeptide(L)'
;MDDRIEDIIRDVEEEAFYQSHAYGNVCSDAKTPLYSRCKKYQLLNAVLNLVSLKARHGWSDNSFSEMLETFKDMLPDDNVLPH
;
A
#
# COMPACT_ATOMS: atom_id res chain seq x y z
N MET A 1 -30.95 -4.49 -27.61
CA MET A 1 -31.08 -4.57 -26.13
C MET A 1 -29.98 -5.46 -25.54
N ASP A 2 -28.85 -5.62 -26.25
CA ASP A 2 -27.81 -6.59 -25.92
C ASP A 2 -26.52 -5.87 -25.53
N ASP A 3 -26.18 -4.81 -26.27
CA ASP A 3 -24.98 -3.98 -26.05
C ASP A 3 -24.83 -3.45 -24.60
N ARG A 4 -25.95 -3.15 -23.92
CA ARG A 4 -25.90 -2.67 -22.53
C ARG A 4 -25.58 -3.77 -21.52
N ILE A 5 -25.94 -5.02 -21.82
CA ILE A 5 -25.65 -6.16 -20.94
C ILE A 5 -24.18 -6.55 -21.11
N GLU A 6 -23.66 -6.52 -22.34
CA GLU A 6 -22.24 -6.73 -22.63
C GLU A 6 -21.35 -5.69 -21.94
N ASP A 7 -21.74 -4.42 -21.96
CA ASP A 7 -21.01 -3.36 -21.24
C ASP A 7 -20.98 -3.62 -19.72
N ILE A 8 -22.12 -4.00 -19.11
CA ILE A 8 -22.17 -4.32 -17.67
C ILE A 8 -21.31 -5.54 -17.34
N ILE A 9 -21.30 -6.56 -18.19
CA ILE A 9 -20.47 -7.76 -17.98
C ILE A 9 -18.99 -7.38 -18.05
N ARG A 10 -18.57 -6.58 -19.05
CA ARG A 10 -17.18 -6.13 -19.18
C ARG A 10 -16.74 -5.32 -17.96
N ASP A 11 -17.56 -4.40 -17.48
CA ASP A 11 -17.24 -3.58 -16.31
C ASP A 11 -17.05 -4.45 -15.05
N VAL A 12 -17.92 -5.47 -14.86
CA VAL A 12 -17.80 -6.42 -13.75
C VAL A 12 -16.53 -7.28 -13.86
N GLU A 13 -16.17 -7.72 -15.06
CA GLU A 13 -14.94 -8.48 -15.30
C GLU A 13 -13.69 -7.64 -15.02
N GLU A 14 -13.68 -6.38 -15.47
CA GLU A 14 -12.62 -5.43 -15.17
C GLU A 14 -12.49 -5.21 -13.67
N GLU A 15 -13.58 -4.91 -12.96
CA GLU A 15 -13.58 -4.75 -11.50
C GLU A 15 -13.03 -5.99 -10.78
N ALA A 16 -13.47 -7.20 -11.17
CA ALA A 16 -12.99 -8.45 -10.60
C ALA A 16 -11.48 -8.65 -10.82
N PHE A 17 -10.98 -8.28 -12.00
CA PHE A 17 -9.55 -8.34 -12.32
C PHE A 17 -8.75 -7.35 -11.46
N TYR A 18 -9.20 -6.11 -11.33
CA TYR A 18 -8.57 -5.10 -10.46
C TYR A 18 -8.53 -5.56 -9.00
N GLN A 19 -9.62 -6.12 -8.49
CA GLN A 19 -9.68 -6.64 -7.13
C GLN A 19 -8.71 -7.81 -6.90
N SER A 20 -8.64 -8.75 -7.85
CA SER A 20 -7.69 -9.88 -7.81
C SER A 20 -6.24 -9.39 -7.76
N HIS A 21 -5.90 -8.42 -8.60
CA HIS A 21 -4.55 -7.85 -8.61
C HIS A 21 -4.25 -7.06 -7.33
N ALA A 22 -5.18 -6.24 -6.85
CA ALA A 22 -5.03 -5.50 -5.61
C ALA A 22 -4.81 -6.45 -4.43
N TYR A 23 -5.58 -7.54 -4.36
CA TYR A 23 -5.40 -8.59 -3.35
C TYR A 23 -4.02 -9.26 -3.46
N GLY A 24 -3.57 -9.56 -4.68
CA GLY A 24 -2.23 -10.09 -4.93
C GLY A 24 -1.13 -9.17 -4.38
N ASN A 25 -1.24 -7.86 -4.62
CA ASN A 25 -0.28 -6.87 -4.12
C ASN A 25 -0.30 -6.80 -2.60
N VAL A 26 -1.48 -6.74 -1.97
CA VAL A 26 -1.61 -6.74 -0.51
C VAL A 26 -0.99 -8.00 0.12
N CYS A 27 -1.18 -9.17 -0.49
CA CYS A 27 -0.58 -10.43 -0.02
C CYS A 27 0.95 -10.42 -0.16
N SER A 28 1.47 -9.82 -1.23
CA SER A 28 2.91 -9.60 -1.41
C SER A 28 3.45 -8.69 -0.31
N ASP A 29 2.85 -7.52 -0.12
CA ASP A 29 3.28 -6.51 0.87
C ASP A 29 3.19 -7.04 2.31
N ALA A 30 2.24 -7.94 2.59
CA ALA A 30 2.11 -8.61 3.89
C ALA A 30 3.28 -9.56 4.19
N LYS A 31 3.98 -10.05 3.17
CA LYS A 31 5.11 -10.98 3.28
C LYS A 31 6.46 -10.29 3.11
N THR A 32 6.51 -9.16 2.42
CA THR A 32 7.73 -8.39 2.17
C THR A 32 8.22 -7.74 3.47
N PRO A 33 9.42 -8.08 3.98
CA PRO A 33 10.03 -7.37 5.10
C PRO A 33 10.29 -5.90 4.75
N LEU A 34 10.20 -4.98 5.72
CA LEU A 34 10.41 -3.54 5.46
C LEU A 34 11.80 -3.21 4.90
N TYR A 35 12.81 -4.00 5.25
CA TYR A 35 14.17 -4.01 4.72
C TYR A 35 14.78 -5.39 5.04
N SER A 36 15.93 -5.75 4.45
CA SER A 36 16.56 -7.04 4.71
C SER A 36 16.84 -7.25 6.19
N ARG A 37 16.55 -8.46 6.67
CA ARG A 37 16.65 -8.85 8.09
C ARG A 37 15.66 -8.16 9.05
N CYS A 38 14.76 -7.30 8.58
CA CYS A 38 13.68 -6.77 9.42
C CYS A 38 12.70 -7.91 9.78
N LYS A 39 12.75 -8.38 11.04
CA LYS A 39 11.86 -9.44 11.54
C LYS A 39 10.56 -8.92 12.15
N LYS A 40 10.51 -7.62 12.45
CA LYS A 40 9.42 -7.01 13.23
C LYS A 40 8.30 -6.46 12.34
N TYR A 41 8.64 -5.97 11.16
CA TYR A 41 7.71 -5.29 10.28
C TYR A 41 7.80 -5.82 8.85
N GLN A 42 6.64 -6.20 8.31
CA GLN A 42 6.41 -6.30 6.88
C GLN A 42 5.87 -4.98 6.34
N LEU A 43 6.02 -4.74 5.04
CA LEU A 43 5.64 -3.50 4.36
C LEU A 43 4.19 -3.10 4.68
N LEU A 44 3.24 -4.02 4.50
CA LEU A 44 1.82 -3.73 4.76
C LEU A 44 1.57 -3.28 6.21
N ASN A 45 2.16 -3.97 7.18
CA ASN A 45 1.99 -3.64 8.60
C ASN A 45 2.68 -2.32 8.94
N ALA A 46 3.86 -2.04 8.37
CA ALA A 46 4.55 -0.77 8.56
C ALA A 46 3.70 0.40 8.04
N VAL A 47 3.21 0.31 6.79
CA VAL A 47 2.37 1.36 6.17
C VAL A 47 1.09 1.54 6.96
N LEU A 48 0.38 0.46 7.29
CA LEU A 48 -0.88 0.54 8.05
C LEU A 48 -0.68 1.22 9.40
N ASN A 49 0.40 0.90 10.12
CA ASN A 49 0.72 1.56 11.39
C ASN A 49 1.02 3.06 11.21
N LEU A 50 1.79 3.44 10.18
CA LEU A 50 2.15 4.83 9.92
C LEU A 50 0.94 5.67 9.53
N VAL A 51 0.08 5.18 8.62
CA VAL A 51 -1.16 5.90 8.25
C VAL A 51 -2.17 5.94 9.39
N SER A 52 -2.22 4.90 10.22
CA SER A 52 -3.06 4.92 11.43
C SER A 52 -2.57 5.95 12.44
N LEU A 53 -1.26 6.09 12.64
CA LEU A 53 -0.67 7.13 13.48
C LEU A 53 -0.99 8.52 12.93
N LYS A 54 -0.81 8.72 11.62
CA LYS A 54 -1.15 9.96 10.93
C LYS A 54 -2.60 10.36 11.19
N ALA A 55 -3.55 9.45 10.95
CA ALA A 55 -4.97 9.71 11.13
C ALA A 55 -5.33 9.99 12.61
N ARG A 56 -4.79 9.19 13.53
CA ARG A 56 -5.06 9.33 14.98
C ARG A 56 -4.51 10.62 15.57
N HIS A 57 -3.42 11.13 15.02
CA HIS A 57 -2.73 12.33 15.53
C HIS A 57 -2.91 13.56 14.64
N GLY A 58 -3.74 13.48 13.59
CA GLY A 58 -4.06 14.61 12.73
C GLY A 58 -2.85 15.16 11.98
N TRP A 59 -1.88 14.32 11.64
CA TRP A 59 -0.70 14.77 10.89
C TRP A 59 -1.11 15.20 9.48
N SER A 60 -0.71 16.43 9.12
CA SER A 60 -0.90 16.94 7.76
C SER A 60 -0.19 16.04 6.74
N ASP A 61 -0.67 16.03 5.50
CA ASP A 61 -0.02 15.32 4.39
C ASP A 61 1.42 15.78 4.20
N ASN A 62 1.65 17.10 4.17
CA ASN A 62 2.98 17.68 4.02
C ASN A 62 3.96 17.20 5.11
N SER A 63 3.60 17.38 6.39
CA SER A 63 4.48 16.99 7.51
C SER A 63 4.71 15.48 7.58
N PHE A 64 3.74 14.68 7.14
CA PHE A 64 3.88 13.23 7.12
C PHE A 64 4.83 12.79 6.01
N SER A 65 4.67 13.33 4.80
CA SER A 65 5.57 13.05 3.68
C SER A 65 7.01 13.46 3.98
N GLU A 66 7.25 14.66 4.54
CA GLU A 66 8.59 15.09 4.96
C GLU A 66 9.23 14.15 5.99
N MET A 67 8.43 13.64 6.93
CA MET A 67 8.89 12.66 7.92
C MET A 67 9.19 11.29 7.30
N LEU A 68 8.39 10.82 6.33
CA LEU A 68 8.67 9.57 5.63
C LEU A 68 9.99 9.65 4.85
N GLU A 69 10.24 10.75 4.15
CA GLU A 69 11.52 10.97 3.46
C GLU A 69 12.69 10.96 4.46
N THR A 70 12.55 11.63 5.60
CA THR A 70 13.55 11.60 6.66
C THR A 70 13.80 10.17 7.17
N PHE A 71 12.75 9.36 7.33
CA PHE A 71 12.88 7.97 7.76
C PHE A 71 13.59 7.10 6.73
N LYS A 72 13.38 7.33 5.43
CA LYS A 72 14.09 6.59 4.37
C LYS A 72 15.58 6.80 4.45
N ASP A 73 16.02 8.04 4.65
CA ASP A 73 17.43 8.39 4.80
C ASP A 73 18.08 7.78 6.05
N MET A 74 17.27 7.52 7.10
CA MET A 74 17.73 6.90 8.36
C MET A 74 17.70 5.37 8.33
N LEU A 75 16.93 4.77 7.43
CA LEU A 75 16.78 3.32 7.29
C LEU A 75 17.87 2.74 6.37
N PRO A 76 18.08 1.41 6.39
CA PRO A 76 19.00 0.76 5.44
C PRO A 76 18.64 1.04 3.97
N ASP A 77 19.64 1.11 3.09
CA ASP A 77 19.48 1.42 1.66
C ASP A 77 18.47 0.51 0.92
N ASP A 78 18.26 -0.71 1.41
CA ASP A 78 17.36 -1.70 0.83
C ASP A 78 15.94 -1.66 1.42
N ASN A 79 15.58 -0.59 2.12
CA ASN A 79 14.24 -0.41 2.63
C ASN A 79 13.21 -0.16 1.51
N VAL A 80 12.00 -0.67 1.73
CA VAL A 80 10.89 -0.61 0.76
C VAL A 80 9.78 0.35 1.21
N LEU A 81 10.10 1.34 2.06
CA LEU A 81 9.10 2.30 2.51
C LEU A 81 8.59 3.11 1.30
N PRO A 82 7.26 3.31 1.14
CA PRO A 82 6.71 4.05 0.01
C PRO A 82 7.02 5.55 0.10
N HIS A 83 7.02 6.24 -1.05
CA HIS A 83 7.06 7.71 -1.13
C HIS A 83 5.65 8.28 -0.89
#